data_AF-A0A8T5AT49-F1
#
_entry.id   AF-A0A8T5AT49-F1
#
_cell.length_a   1.000
_cell.length_b   1.000
_cell.length_c   1.000
_cell.angle_alpha   90.00
_cell.angle_beta   90.00
_cell.angle_gamma   90.00
#
_symmetry.space_group_name_H-M   'P 1'
#
loop_
_entity.id
_entity.type
_entity.pdbx_description
1 polymer ?
#
loop_
_entity_poly.entity_id
_entity_poly.type
_entity_poly.pdbx_seq_one_letter_code
_entity_poly.pdbx_strand_id
1 'polypeptide(L)'
;MSLEERVAEIARTYGWNVELRKRHGSRIQDLILQRGGLVLVVQVKDLSSPAGPRAITQTKKDFDEYIRHLLEEKLGVTVIPILISNDISEKAKKRALSYGIRHYRPSEMERILK
;
A
#
# COMPACT_ATOMS: atom_id res chain seq x y z
N MET A 1 -0.04 -21.78 16.85
CA MET A 1 0.71 -21.14 15.76
C MET A 1 -0.29 -20.53 14.80
N SER A 2 -0.19 -19.23 14.58
CA SER A 2 -1.05 -18.48 13.64
C SER A 2 -0.73 -18.83 12.19
N LEU A 3 -1.64 -18.50 11.27
CA LEU A 3 -1.41 -18.72 9.84
C LEU A 3 -0.25 -17.85 9.34
N GLU A 4 -0.14 -16.62 9.85
CA GLU A 4 0.98 -15.71 9.56
C GLU A 4 2.33 -16.30 9.97
N GLU A 5 2.42 -16.89 11.17
CA GLU A 5 3.63 -17.56 11.65
C GLU A 5 4.02 -18.76 10.77
N ARG A 6 3.03 -19.56 10.36
CA ARG A 6 3.26 -20.72 9.49
C ARG A 6 3.78 -20.29 8.11
N VAL A 7 3.20 -19.22 7.53
CA VAL A 7 3.67 -18.66 6.26
C VAL A 7 5.10 -18.10 6.41
N ALA A 8 5.40 -17.41 7.52
CA ALA A 8 6.74 -16.91 7.81
C ALA A 8 7.79 -18.03 7.89
N GLU A 9 7.47 -19.12 8.59
CA GLU A 9 8.38 -20.26 8.75
C GLU A 9 8.70 -20.95 7.43
N ILE A 10 7.68 -21.15 6.58
CA ILE A 10 7.86 -21.65 5.22
C ILE A 10 8.79 -20.71 4.44
N ALA A 11 8.51 -19.40 4.45
CA ALA A 11 9.31 -18.43 3.72
C ALA A 11 10.79 -18.43 4.16
N ARG A 12 11.06 -18.48 5.48
CA ARG A 12 12.43 -18.57 6.01
C ARG A 12 13.17 -19.82 5.52
N THR A 13 12.49 -20.96 5.50
CA THR A 13 13.05 -22.23 4.98
C THR A 13 13.51 -22.11 3.52
N TYR A 14 12.85 -21.26 2.72
CA TYR A 14 13.21 -20.98 1.33
C TYR A 14 14.14 -19.76 1.16
N GLY A 15 14.79 -19.32 2.24
CA GLY A 15 15.80 -18.26 2.23
C GLY A 15 15.25 -16.85 2.08
N TRP A 16 14.00 -16.61 2.51
CA TRP A 16 13.44 -15.26 2.56
C TRP A 16 13.75 -14.58 3.89
N ASN A 17 14.09 -13.30 3.83
CA ASN A 17 14.05 -12.43 5.00
C ASN A 17 12.59 -12.07 5.30
N VAL A 18 12.16 -12.26 6.55
CA VAL A 18 10.76 -12.11 6.95
C VAL A 18 10.61 -11.08 8.04
N GLU A 19 9.82 -10.03 7.77
CA GLU A 19 9.36 -9.06 8.76
C GLU A 19 7.89 -9.33 9.08
N LEU A 20 7.60 -9.70 10.33
CA LEU A 20 6.25 -9.94 10.84
C LEU A 20 5.65 -8.64 11.39
N ARG A 21 4.37 -8.39 11.11
CA ARG A 21 3.53 -7.36 11.72
C ARG A 21 4.23 -6.04 12.00
N LYS A 22 4.50 -5.30 10.93
CA LYS A 22 5.12 -3.99 11.03
C LYS A 22 4.11 -2.91 10.66
N ARG A 23 4.08 -1.86 11.48
CA ARG A 23 3.35 -0.64 11.15
C ARG A 23 4.21 0.14 10.16
N HIS A 24 3.70 0.31 8.95
CA HIS A 24 4.27 1.22 7.95
C HIS A 24 3.29 2.38 7.81
N GLY A 25 3.69 3.58 8.23
CA GLY A 25 2.81 4.73 8.31
C GLY A 25 1.58 4.48 9.19
N SER A 26 0.40 4.54 8.59
CA SER A 26 -0.89 4.42 9.31
C SER A 26 -1.40 2.99 9.44
N ARG A 27 -0.84 2.03 8.68
CA ARG A 27 -1.36 0.66 8.57
C ARG A 27 -0.41 -0.39 9.15
N ILE A 28 -1.01 -1.47 9.65
CA ILE A 28 -0.30 -2.68 10.06
C ILE A 28 -0.40 -3.67 8.91
N GLN A 29 0.74 -4.16 8.45
CA GLN A 29 0.85 -5.18 7.41
C GLN A 29 1.20 -6.51 8.06
N ASP A 30 0.67 -7.63 7.55
CA ASP A 30 0.91 -8.92 8.21
C ASP A 30 2.36 -9.39 8.05
N LEU A 31 2.88 -9.35 6.82
CA LEU A 31 4.18 -9.92 6.45
C LEU A 31 4.82 -9.15 5.29
N ILE A 32 6.11 -8.81 5.44
CA ILE A 32 6.97 -8.41 4.32
C ILE A 32 8.04 -9.48 4.12
N LEU A 33 8.15 -10.01 2.90
CA LEU A 33 9.16 -10.99 2.53
C LEU A 33 10.12 -10.37 1.53
N GLN A 34 11.43 -10.49 1.77
CA GLN A 34 12.45 -9.94 0.88
C GLN A 34 13.49 -10.99 0.50
N ARG A 35 13.86 -11.02 -0.78
CA ARG A 35 14.97 -11.86 -1.28
C ARG A 35 15.64 -11.18 -2.48
N GLY A 36 16.87 -10.73 -2.28
CA GLY A 36 17.56 -9.88 -3.26
C GLY A 36 16.77 -8.59 -3.50
N GLY A 37 16.52 -8.26 -4.77
CA GLY A 37 15.71 -7.09 -5.16
C GLY A 37 14.19 -7.32 -5.17
N LEU A 38 13.70 -8.52 -4.83
CA LEU A 38 12.28 -8.85 -4.83
C LEU A 38 11.68 -8.67 -3.44
N VAL A 39 10.56 -7.96 -3.37
CA VAL A 39 9.77 -7.79 -2.15
C VAL A 39 8.33 -8.26 -2.38
N LEU A 40 7.81 -9.07 -1.46
CA LEU A 40 6.42 -9.48 -1.40
C LEU A 40 5.75 -8.83 -0.20
N VAL A 41 4.71 -8.03 -0.46
CA VAL A 41 3.80 -7.51 0.56
C VAL A 41 2.67 -8.52 0.71
N VAL A 42 2.68 -9.26 1.81
CA VAL A 42 1.81 -10.43 2.00
C VAL A 42 0.73 -10.09 3.01
N GLN A 43 -0.52 -10.16 2.55
CA GLN A 43 -1.70 -10.15 3.41
C GLN A 43 -2.16 -11.59 3.62
N VAL A 44 -2.33 -11.98 4.87
CA VAL A 44 -2.89 -13.28 5.23
C VAL A 44 -4.34 -13.06 5.64
N LYS A 45 -5.22 -13.94 5.19
CA LYS A 45 -6.62 -13.93 5.57
C LYS A 45 -7.02 -15.32 6.03
N ASP A 46 -7.99 -15.37 6.93
CA ASP A 46 -8.64 -16.61 7.32
C ASP A 46 -9.08 -17.42 6.09
N LEU A 47 -8.73 -18.72 6.10
CA LEU A 47 -8.98 -19.67 5.03
C LEU A 47 -10.37 -20.30 5.09
N SER A 48 -11.16 -19.98 6.13
CA SER A 48 -12.53 -20.50 6.31
C SER A 48 -13.50 -20.12 5.18
N SER A 49 -13.17 -19.09 4.38
CA SER A 49 -13.97 -18.65 3.25
C SER A 49 -13.12 -18.12 2.10
N PRO A 50 -13.60 -18.22 0.84
CA PRO A 50 -12.91 -17.63 -0.30
C PRO A 50 -12.65 -16.12 -0.11
N ALA A 51 -11.50 -15.65 -0.58
CA ALA A 51 -11.17 -14.24 -0.53
C ALA A 51 -12.07 -13.41 -1.46
N GLY A 52 -12.94 -12.57 -0.89
CA GLY A 52 -13.75 -11.62 -1.66
C GLY A 52 -12.97 -10.38 -2.14
N PRO A 53 -13.57 -9.53 -3.00
CA PRO A 53 -12.93 -8.35 -3.59
C PRO A 53 -12.34 -7.35 -2.59
N ARG A 54 -12.89 -7.29 -1.38
CA ARG A 54 -12.37 -6.46 -0.28
C ARG A 54 -10.96 -6.89 0.14
N ALA A 55 -10.65 -8.18 0.11
CA ALA A 55 -9.31 -8.67 0.42
C ALA A 55 -8.30 -8.16 -0.60
N ILE A 56 -8.63 -8.23 -1.89
CA ILE A 56 -7.79 -7.68 -2.98
C ILE A 56 -7.57 -6.18 -2.81
N THR A 57 -8.64 -5.44 -2.51
CA THR A 57 -8.56 -3.99 -2.29
C THR A 57 -7.67 -3.65 -1.09
N GLN A 58 -7.75 -4.46 -0.03
CA GLN A 58 -6.92 -4.28 1.16
C GLN A 58 -5.44 -4.56 0.85
N THR A 59 -5.13 -5.68 0.20
CA THR A 59 -3.76 -6.02 -0.23
C THR A 59 -3.15 -4.93 -1.11
N LYS A 60 -3.92 -4.34 -2.04
CA LYS A 60 -3.43 -3.23 -2.86
C LYS A 60 -3.09 -1.99 -2.03
N LYS A 61 -3.92 -1.65 -1.03
CA LYS A 61 -3.66 -0.52 -0.12
C LYS A 61 -2.42 -0.76 0.72
N ASP A 62 -2.21 -1.99 1.16
CA ASP A 62 -1.05 -2.33 1.99
C ASP A 62 0.24 -2.30 1.15
N PHE A 63 0.18 -2.75 -0.12
CA PHE A 63 1.25 -2.54 -1.08
C PHE A 63 1.56 -1.05 -1.31
N ASP A 64 0.55 -0.21 -1.53
CA ASP A 64 0.76 1.22 -1.76
C ASP A 64 1.37 1.92 -0.54
N GLU A 65 0.97 1.53 0.68
CA GLU A 65 1.57 2.02 1.92
C GLU A 65 3.04 1.59 2.04
N TYR A 66 3.36 0.34 1.70
CA TYR A 66 4.74 -0.14 1.70
C TYR A 66 5.63 0.63 0.71
N ILE A 67 5.13 0.86 -0.51
CA ILE A 67 5.84 1.67 -1.50
C ILE A 67 6.06 3.09 -0.98
N ARG A 68 5.04 3.72 -0.37
CA ARG A 68 5.21 5.05 0.23
C ARG A 68 6.28 5.05 1.31
N HIS A 69 6.26 4.08 2.21
CA HIS A 69 7.29 3.94 3.25
C HIS A 69 8.69 3.78 2.65
N LEU A 70 8.86 2.97 1.59
CA LEU A 70 10.15 2.86 0.91
C LEU A 70 10.60 4.20 0.32
N LEU A 71 9.72 4.91 -0.38
CA LEU A 71 10.04 6.21 -0.98
C LEU A 71 10.41 7.24 0.09
N GLU A 72 9.64 7.32 1.17
CA GLU A 72 9.82 8.31 2.23
C GLU A 72 11.02 7.98 3.13
N GLU A 73 11.11 6.77 3.67
CA GLU A 73 12.15 6.43 4.65
C GLU A 73 13.47 6.01 4.03
N LYS A 74 13.46 5.37 2.85
CA LYS A 74 14.71 4.94 2.20
C LYS A 74 15.25 5.98 1.23
N LEU A 75 14.38 6.65 0.49
CA LEU A 75 14.80 7.62 -0.53
C LEU A 75 14.62 9.08 -0.10
N GLY A 76 13.88 9.36 0.99
CA GLY A 76 13.60 10.74 1.41
C GLY A 76 12.67 11.49 0.45
N VAL A 77 11.87 10.77 -0.35
CA VAL A 77 11.01 11.36 -1.39
C VAL A 77 9.54 11.18 -1.02
N THR A 78 8.79 12.27 -1.02
CA THR A 78 7.33 12.25 -0.92
C THR A 78 6.72 12.27 -2.32
N VAL A 79 5.95 11.22 -2.66
CA VAL A 79 5.21 11.16 -3.94
C VAL A 79 3.73 11.40 -3.70
N ILE A 80 3.19 12.43 -4.35
CA ILE A 80 1.80 12.85 -4.21
C ILE A 80 1.09 12.67 -5.55
N PRO A 81 0.11 11.76 -5.69
CA PRO A 81 -0.66 11.64 -6.91
C PRO A 81 -1.62 12.82 -7.07
N ILE A 82 -1.60 13.44 -8.24
CA ILE A 82 -2.45 14.57 -8.59
C ILE A 82 -3.33 14.23 -9.80
N LEU A 83 -4.60 14.66 -9.75
CA LEU A 83 -5.54 14.63 -10.87
C LEU A 83 -5.87 16.07 -11.24
N ILE A 84 -5.71 16.42 -12.52
CA ILE A 84 -6.08 17.73 -13.03
C ILE A 84 -7.30 17.60 -13.93
N SER A 85 -8.37 18.29 -13.58
CA SER A 85 -9.59 18.39 -14.40
C SER A 85 -10.40 19.61 -13.98
N ASN A 86 -11.27 20.13 -14.86
CA ASN A 86 -12.12 21.28 -14.53
C ASN A 86 -13.03 21.00 -13.34
N ASP A 87 -13.58 19.78 -13.27
CA ASP A 87 -14.45 19.34 -12.18
C ASP A 87 -14.22 17.85 -11.85
N ILE A 88 -14.74 17.45 -10.70
CA ILE A 88 -14.72 16.07 -10.20
C ILE A 88 -16.08 15.76 -9.56
N SER A 89 -16.67 14.62 -9.91
CA SER A 89 -17.97 14.21 -9.35
C SER A 89 -17.86 13.82 -7.88
N GLU A 90 -18.95 13.90 -7.11
CA GLU A 90 -18.96 13.53 -5.68
C GLU A 90 -18.52 12.08 -5.43
N LYS A 91 -18.93 11.15 -6.31
CA LYS A 91 -18.48 9.76 -6.24
C LYS A 91 -16.97 9.65 -6.48
N ALA A 92 -16.42 10.42 -7.41
CA ALA A 92 -14.99 10.45 -7.67
C ALA A 92 -14.21 11.13 -6.55
N LYS A 93 -14.72 12.20 -5.91
CA LYS A 93 -14.10 12.85 -4.74
C LYS A 93 -13.88 11.86 -3.60
N LYS A 94 -14.91 11.08 -3.25
CA LYS A 94 -14.82 10.04 -2.22
C LYS A 94 -13.73 9.02 -2.55
N ARG A 95 -13.63 8.62 -3.82
CA ARG A 95 -12.63 7.66 -4.28
C ARG A 95 -11.21 8.25 -4.28
N ALA A 96 -11.04 9.48 -4.75
CA ALA A 96 -9.78 10.22 -4.74
C ALA A 96 -9.23 10.34 -3.31
N LEU A 97 -10.08 10.75 -2.36
CA LEU A 97 -9.72 10.81 -0.93
C LEU A 97 -9.23 9.45 -0.42
N SER A 98 -9.94 8.37 -0.76
CA SER A 98 -9.57 7.01 -0.32
C SER A 98 -8.24 6.50 -0.87
N TYR A 99 -7.72 7.11 -1.95
CA TYR A 99 -6.43 6.81 -2.56
C TYR A 99 -5.38 7.91 -2.32
N GLY A 100 -5.71 8.96 -1.55
CA GLY A 100 -4.81 10.10 -1.31
C GLY A 100 -4.52 10.96 -2.55
N ILE A 101 -5.40 10.93 -3.56
CA ILE A 101 -5.25 11.73 -4.79
C ILE A 101 -5.74 13.16 -4.54
N ARG A 102 -4.90 14.14 -4.85
CA ARG A 102 -5.28 15.55 -4.83
C ARG A 102 -5.88 15.95 -6.17
N HIS A 103 -6.99 16.67 -6.16
CA HIS A 103 -7.62 17.20 -7.37
C HIS A 103 -7.38 18.70 -7.46
N TYR A 104 -7.04 19.17 -8.66
CA TYR A 104 -6.84 20.57 -8.97
C TYR A 104 -7.49 20.93 -10.31
N ARG A 105 -7.93 22.18 -10.45
CA ARG A 105 -8.28 22.75 -11.74
C ARG A 105 -7.01 23.16 -12.49
N PRO A 106 -7.03 23.20 -13.84
CA PRO A 106 -5.89 23.70 -14.62
C PRO A 106 -5.45 25.11 -14.21
N SER A 107 -6.40 25.98 -13.85
CA SER A 107 -6.13 27.35 -13.39
C SER A 107 -5.39 27.43 -12.05
N GLU A 108 -5.33 26.32 -11.29
CA GLU A 108 -4.62 26.26 -10.01
C GLU A 108 -3.19 25.73 -10.17
N MET A 109 -2.80 25.29 -11.38
CA MET A 109 -1.52 24.62 -11.61
C MET A 109 -0.32 25.49 -11.26
N GLU A 110 -0.32 26.74 -11.69
CA GLU A 110 0.79 27.66 -11.39
C GLU A 110 0.98 27.88 -9.90
N ARG A 111 -0.11 27.88 -9.12
CA ARG A 111 -0.06 28.07 -7.66
C ARG A 111 0.52 26.86 -6.96
N ILE A 112 0.33 25.65 -7.48
CA ILE A 112 0.82 24.42 -6.84
C ILE A 112 2.25 24.04 -7.24
N LEU A 113 2.77 24.61 -8.34
CA LEU A 113 4.14 24.39 -8.80
C LEU A 113 5.14 25.42 -8.25
N LYS A 114 4.66 26.51 -7.65
CA LYS A 114 5.46 27.51 -6.96
C LYS A 114 5.51 27.21 -5.48
#